data_AF-A0A126RWN5-F1
#
_entry.id   AF-A0A126RWN5-F1
#
_cell.length_a   1.000
_cell.length_b   1.000
_cell.length_c   1.000
_cell.angle_alpha   90.00
_cell.angle_beta   90.00
_cell.angle_gamma   90.00
#
_symmetry.space_group_name_H-M   'P 1'
#
loop_
_entity.id
_entity.type
_entity.pdbx_description
1 polymer ?
#
loop_
_entity_poly.entity_id
_entity_poly.type
_entity_poly.pdbx_seq_one_letter_code
_entity_poly.pdbx_strand_id
1 'polypeptide(L)'
;MRIPLILAATSLALSACSPSEKAQTGDGLRSDIPLRTVAYFIKNDSDRAEMDAVCTAWKGSQRPITSWPAVVTENCNNADTARYQLIQKREREKFKKQMGI
;
A
#
# COMPACT_ATOMS: atom_id res chain seq x y z
N MET A 1 52.45 24.50 -23.39
CA MET A 1 51.87 24.34 -22.04
C MET A 1 50.98 23.10 -22.02
N ARG A 2 51.29 22.12 -21.17
CA ARG A 2 50.45 20.94 -20.85
C ARG A 2 49.88 21.17 -19.44
N ILE A 3 48.62 20.80 -19.21
CA ILE A 3 48.04 20.06 -18.05
C ILE A 3 46.49 20.15 -18.10
N PRO A 4 45.76 19.10 -17.66
CA PRO A 4 44.52 18.61 -18.26
C PRO A 4 43.31 18.61 -17.29
N LEU A 5 42.23 17.88 -17.65
CA LEU A 5 41.20 17.33 -16.75
C LEU A 5 40.21 18.40 -16.24
N ILE A 6 38.88 18.27 -16.40
CA ILE A 6 38.03 17.42 -15.56
C ILE A 6 36.62 17.35 -16.18
N LEU A 7 36.11 16.12 -16.26
CA LEU A 7 34.72 15.69 -16.27
C LEU A 7 33.72 16.72 -15.70
N ALA A 8 32.66 16.99 -16.46
CA ALA A 8 31.37 17.30 -15.85
C ALA A 8 30.26 16.68 -16.70
N ALA A 9 30.19 15.35 -16.67
CA ALA A 9 28.96 14.64 -16.97
C ALA A 9 28.00 14.94 -15.82
N THR A 10 27.19 16.00 -15.98
CA THR A 10 26.16 16.39 -15.02
C THR A 10 25.01 15.39 -15.15
N SER A 11 25.20 14.22 -14.56
CA SER A 11 24.12 13.27 -14.29
C SER A 11 23.15 13.95 -13.32
N LEU A 12 22.12 14.58 -13.87
CA LEU A 12 20.91 15.00 -13.15
C LEU A 12 20.20 13.73 -12.67
N ALA A 13 20.75 13.08 -11.66
CA ALA A 13 20.01 12.16 -10.82
C ALA A 13 18.97 13.01 -10.07
N LEU A 14 17.76 13.10 -10.62
CA LEU A 14 16.58 13.45 -9.85
C LEU A 14 16.36 12.35 -8.83
N SER A 15 17.16 12.33 -7.75
CA SER A 15 16.74 11.69 -6.52
C SER A 15 15.54 12.50 -6.06
N ALA A 16 14.34 11.96 -6.27
CA ALA A 16 13.10 12.53 -5.81
C ALA A 16 13.25 12.91 -4.32
N CYS A 17 13.33 14.21 -4.03
CA CYS A 17 13.28 14.73 -2.67
C CYS A 17 11.84 14.66 -2.16
N SER A 18 11.29 13.45 -2.04
CA SER A 18 10.12 13.25 -1.19
C SER A 18 10.57 13.40 0.26
N PRO A 19 9.84 14.15 1.10
CA PRO A 19 10.10 14.18 2.53
C PRO A 19 10.18 12.75 3.07
N SER A 20 11.09 12.47 4.01
CA SER A 20 11.20 11.15 4.63
C SER A 20 9.82 10.69 5.12
N GLU A 21 9.50 9.41 4.92
CA GLU A 21 8.22 8.81 5.36
C GLU A 21 7.91 9.15 6.82
N LYS A 22 8.92 9.05 7.71
CA LYS A 22 8.84 9.48 9.11
C LYS A 22 8.42 10.94 9.31
N ALA A 23 8.83 11.85 8.42
CA ALA A 23 8.43 13.26 8.47
C ALA A 23 6.99 13.48 7.96
N GLN A 24 6.50 12.62 7.08
CA GLN A 24 5.14 12.70 6.52
C GLN A 24 4.10 12.06 7.44
N THR A 25 4.45 10.93 8.06
CA THR A 25 3.49 10.07 8.75
C THR A 25 3.72 10.00 10.25
N GLY A 26 4.91 10.36 10.74
CA GLY A 26 5.32 10.17 12.13
C GLY A 26 5.83 8.75 12.39
N ASP A 27 6.35 8.51 13.60
CA ASP A 27 6.97 7.22 13.93
C ASP A 27 5.97 6.05 13.78
N GLY A 28 6.24 5.18 12.80
CA GLY A 28 5.61 3.87 12.64
C GLY A 28 4.42 3.79 11.67
N LEU A 29 4.02 4.89 11.02
CA LEU A 29 2.88 4.89 10.09
C LEU A 29 3.32 4.74 8.63
N ARG A 30 3.50 3.50 8.18
CA ARG A 30 3.96 3.22 6.81
C ARG A 30 3.04 3.83 5.75
N SER A 31 3.63 4.61 4.84
CA SER A 31 2.95 5.13 3.62
C SER A 31 3.72 4.88 2.33
N ASP A 32 4.98 4.46 2.41
CA ASP A 32 5.77 4.04 1.25
C ASP A 32 5.35 2.62 0.82
N ILE A 33 4.24 2.58 0.09
CA ILE A 33 3.62 1.38 -0.47
C ILE A 33 3.12 1.70 -1.88
N PRO A 34 3.25 0.76 -2.83
CA PRO A 34 2.64 0.93 -4.15
C PRO A 34 1.12 0.84 -4.05
N LEU A 35 0.42 1.58 -4.89
CA LEU A 35 -1.03 1.39 -5.07
C LEU A 35 -1.29 -0.01 -5.66
N ARG A 36 -2.20 -0.76 -5.04
CA ARG A 36 -2.59 -2.12 -5.42
C ARG A 36 -4.09 -2.19 -5.62
N THR A 37 -4.51 -3.01 -6.58
CA THR A 37 -5.93 -3.19 -6.93
C THR A 37 -6.60 -4.24 -6.03
N VAL A 38 -7.93 -4.25 -6.03
CA VAL A 38 -8.72 -5.34 -5.39
C VAL A 38 -8.30 -6.71 -5.93
N ALA A 39 -8.15 -6.84 -7.25
CA ALA A 39 -7.75 -8.10 -7.89
C ALA A 39 -6.35 -8.58 -7.44
N TYR A 40 -5.44 -7.65 -7.15
CA TYR A 40 -4.14 -7.97 -6.57
C TYR A 40 -4.30 -8.59 -5.17
N PHE A 41 -5.05 -7.95 -4.27
CA PHE A 41 -5.23 -8.44 -2.90
C PHE A 41 -6.07 -9.72 -2.79
N ILE A 42 -6.91 -10.02 -3.79
CA ILE A 42 -7.58 -11.33 -3.89
C ILE A 42 -6.57 -12.45 -4.17
N LYS A 43 -5.55 -12.17 -4.99
CA LYS A 43 -4.55 -13.16 -5.41
C LYS A 43 -3.38 -13.28 -4.44
N ASN A 44 -3.08 -12.23 -3.68
CA ASN A 44 -1.92 -12.14 -2.80
C ASN A 44 -2.37 -12.01 -1.33
N ASP A 45 -2.53 -13.15 -0.67
CA ASP A 45 -3.05 -13.23 0.70
C ASP A 45 -2.12 -12.58 1.73
N SER A 46 -0.81 -12.83 1.58
CA SER A 46 0.25 -12.24 2.40
C SER A 46 0.20 -10.71 2.38
N ASP A 47 0.14 -10.15 1.18
CA ASP A 47 0.18 -8.71 0.97
C ASP A 47 -1.12 -8.05 1.45
N ARG A 48 -2.25 -8.76 1.36
CA ARG A 48 -3.51 -8.30 1.94
C ARG A 48 -3.43 -8.26 3.46
N ALA A 49 -2.83 -9.27 4.10
CA ALA A 49 -2.65 -9.30 5.55
C ALA A 49 -1.68 -8.22 6.04
N GLU A 50 -0.59 -7.99 5.30
CA GLU A 50 0.34 -6.88 5.55
C GLU A 50 -0.37 -5.53 5.43
N MET A 51 -1.19 -5.36 4.38
CA MET A 51 -1.98 -4.14 4.22
C MET A 51 -3.00 -3.94 5.34
N ASP A 52 -3.62 -5.00 5.85
CA ASP A 52 -4.54 -4.93 7.01
C ASP A 52 -3.84 -4.41 8.27
N ALA A 53 -2.57 -4.81 8.49
CA ALA A 53 -1.75 -4.29 9.58
C ALA A 53 -1.45 -2.79 9.40
N VAL A 54 -1.09 -2.36 8.19
CA VAL A 54 -0.89 -0.93 7.87
C VAL A 54 -2.19 -0.15 8.10
N CYS A 55 -3.32 -0.63 7.59
CA CYS A 55 -4.63 -0.01 7.79
C CYS A 55 -5.00 0.09 9.28
N THR A 56 -4.70 -0.94 10.06
CA THR A 56 -4.95 -0.95 11.52
C THR A 56 -4.09 0.08 12.22
N ALA A 57 -2.81 0.22 11.86
CA ALA A 57 -1.93 1.25 12.43
C ALA A 57 -2.44 2.66 12.11
N TRP A 58 -2.82 2.92 10.86
CA TRP A 58 -3.40 4.21 10.45
C TRP A 58 -4.71 4.52 11.15
N LYS A 59 -5.64 3.56 11.24
CA LYS A 59 -6.89 3.68 12.02
C LYS A 59 -6.59 3.98 13.50
N GLY A 60 -5.64 3.26 14.09
CA GLY A 60 -5.23 3.40 15.49
C GLY A 60 -4.55 4.71 15.83
N SER A 61 -4.00 5.42 14.83
CA SER A 61 -3.38 6.74 15.03
C SER A 61 -4.37 7.84 15.42
N GLN A 62 -5.68 7.60 15.26
CA GLN A 62 -6.77 8.57 15.49
C GLN A 62 -6.65 9.87 14.67
N ARG A 63 -5.76 9.91 13.68
CA ARG A 63 -5.65 11.03 12.74
C ARG A 63 -6.91 11.10 11.86
N PRO A 64 -7.41 12.30 11.51
CA PRO A 64 -8.51 12.44 10.56
C PRO A 64 -8.18 11.73 9.24
N ILE A 65 -9.14 11.04 8.64
CA ILE A 65 -8.94 10.31 7.36
C ILE A 65 -8.42 11.26 6.26
N THR A 66 -8.83 12.53 6.28
CA THR A 66 -8.36 13.56 5.33
C THR A 66 -6.86 13.87 5.44
N SER A 67 -6.20 13.47 6.53
CA SER A 67 -4.75 13.62 6.71
C SER A 67 -3.95 12.39 6.30
N TRP A 68 -4.63 11.31 5.89
CA TRP A 68 -3.95 10.09 5.48
C TRP A 68 -3.44 10.23 4.04
N PRO A 69 -2.27 9.67 3.72
CA PRO A 69 -1.81 9.56 2.35
C PRO A 69 -2.85 8.82 1.49
N ALA A 70 -3.16 9.36 0.30
CA ALA A 70 -4.18 8.79 -0.58
C ALA A 70 -3.92 7.31 -0.89
N VAL A 71 -2.65 6.95 -1.09
CA VAL A 71 -2.23 5.56 -1.35
C VAL A 71 -2.57 4.60 -0.20
N VAL A 72 -2.52 5.07 1.05
CA VAL A 72 -2.92 4.28 2.23
C VAL A 72 -4.42 4.09 2.21
N THR A 73 -5.18 5.17 2.04
CA THR A 73 -6.66 5.14 2.01
C THR A 73 -7.18 4.22 0.90
N GLU A 74 -6.65 4.36 -0.32
CA GLU A 74 -7.05 3.54 -1.46
C GLU A 74 -6.67 2.07 -1.28
N ASN A 75 -5.46 1.77 -0.81
CA ASN A 75 -5.07 0.40 -0.54
C ASN A 75 -5.90 -0.24 0.58
N CYS A 76 -6.26 0.51 1.62
CA CYS A 76 -7.16 0.02 2.67
C CYS A 76 -8.55 -0.32 2.14
N ASN A 77 -9.12 0.55 1.31
CA ASN A 77 -10.41 0.29 0.66
C ASN A 77 -10.34 -0.94 -0.26
N ASN A 78 -9.26 -1.08 -1.02
CA ASN A 78 -9.07 -2.20 -1.93
C ASN A 78 -8.85 -3.53 -1.19
N ALA A 79 -8.07 -3.53 -0.10
CA ALA A 79 -7.83 -4.69 0.73
C ALA A 79 -9.11 -5.15 1.45
N ASP A 80 -9.90 -4.22 1.98
CA ASP A 80 -11.20 -4.52 2.63
C ASP A 80 -12.21 -5.07 1.62
N THR A 81 -12.30 -4.45 0.43
CA THR A 81 -13.14 -4.96 -0.66
C THR A 81 -12.72 -6.37 -1.07
N ALA A 82 -11.42 -6.65 -1.18
CA ALA A 82 -10.92 -7.98 -1.50
C ALA A 82 -11.32 -9.01 -0.41
N ARG A 83 -11.18 -8.63 0.87
CA ARG A 83 -11.61 -9.46 2.02
C ARG A 83 -13.11 -9.77 1.94
N TYR A 84 -13.94 -8.75 1.70
CA TYR A 84 -15.39 -8.93 1.57
C TYR A 84 -15.74 -9.89 0.42
N GLN A 85 -15.14 -9.72 -0.76
CA GLN A 85 -15.39 -10.62 -1.90
C GLN A 85 -15.00 -12.08 -1.61
N LEU A 86 -13.89 -12.30 -0.90
CA LEU A 86 -13.45 -13.63 -0.50
C LEU A 86 -14.39 -14.29 0.52
N ILE A 87 -14.90 -13.51 1.49
CA ILE A 87 -15.90 -13.98 2.46
C ILE A 87 -17.18 -14.37 1.71
N GLN A 88 -17.69 -13.49 0.85
CA GLN A 88 -18.89 -13.74 0.07
C GLN A 88 -18.74 -14.97 -0.85
N LYS A 89 -17.57 -15.14 -1.47
CA LYS A 89 -17.27 -16.35 -2.25
C LYS A 89 -17.34 -17.60 -1.37
N ARG A 90 -16.70 -17.58 -0.20
CA ARG A 90 -16.70 -18.71 0.74
C ARG A 90 -18.12 -19.05 1.21
N GLU A 91 -18.94 -18.05 1.53
CA GLU A 91 -20.32 -18.22 1.95
C GLU A 91 -21.18 -18.84 0.85
N ARG A 92 -21.04 -18.36 -0.39
CA ARG A 92 -21.72 -18.96 -1.56
C ARG A 92 -21.31 -20.41 -1.78
N GLU A 93 -20.03 -20.74 -1.69
CA GLU A 93 -19.57 -22.13 -1.87
C GLU A 93 -20.05 -23.05 -0.72
N LYS A 94 -20.10 -22.54 0.52
CA LYS A 94 -20.71 -23.27 1.64
C LYS A 94 -22.19 -23.54 1.39
N PHE A 95 -22.92 -22.53 0.91
CA PHE A 95 -24.35 -22.64 0.61
C PHE A 95 -24.62 -23.67 -0.50
N LYS A 96 -23.86 -23.63 -1.61
CA LYS A 96 -23.95 -24.65 -2.68
C LYS A 96 -23.72 -26.06 -2.15
N LYS A 97 -22.65 -26.25 -1.38
CA LYS A 97 -22.34 -27.54 -0.74
C LYS A 97 -23.47 -28.04 0.18
N GLN A 98 -24.13 -27.15 0.92
CA GLN A 98 -25.29 -27.50 1.77
C GLN A 98 -26.52 -27.90 0.96
N MET A 99 -26.68 -27.35 -0.25
CA MET A 99 -27.76 -27.70 -1.18
C MET A 99 -27.44 -28.94 -2.05
N GLY A 100 -26.24 -29.51 -1.94
CA GLY A 100 -25.82 -30.64 -2.78
C GLY A 100 -25.55 -30.26 -4.24
N ILE A 101 -25.25 -28.98 -4.51
CA ILE A 101 -24.87 -28.44 -5.83
C ILE A 101 -23.37 -28.12 -5.84
#